data_AF-M1ME46-F1
#
_entry.id   AF-M1ME46-F1
#
_cell.length_a   1.000
_cell.length_b   1.000
_cell.length_c   1.000
_cell.angle_alpha   90.00
_cell.angle_beta   90.00
_cell.angle_gamma   90.00
#
_symmetry.space_group_name_H-M   'P 1'
#
loop_
_entity.id
_entity.type
_entity.pdbx_description
1 polymer ?
#
loop_
_entity_poly.entity_id
_entity_poly.type
_entity_poly.pdbx_seq_one_letter_code
_entity_poly.pdbx_strand_id
1 'polypeptide(L)'
;MEYLIILLITLRTHPLLSLLLIIALCIIALLILPLKFRLQIIGFMFIFFTLSFVNVFIGHFIMNSLINNYGEKGQGVIVDTLQTSNYYNNEQVLRYDIIINTNENLEIPTYCLSSDFNIVNEKSFNSYYYPKSGVKFNVKYLQDYPRAFVIIVNNDSKYSKGLNY
;
A
#
# COMPACT_ATOMS: atom_id res chain seq x y z
N MET A 1 -1.36 6.26 16.16
CA MET A 1 -0.76 5.18 15.34
C MET A 1 -1.16 5.30 13.87
N GLU A 2 -2.44 5.55 13.57
CA GLU A 2 -2.93 5.71 12.19
C GLU A 2 -2.17 6.76 11.37
N TYR A 3 -1.96 7.98 11.88
CA TYR A 3 -1.17 9.01 11.17
C TYR A 3 0.26 8.60 10.83
N LEU A 4 0.91 7.80 11.68
CA LEU A 4 2.24 7.26 11.39
C LEU A 4 2.18 6.27 10.23
N ILE A 5 1.16 5.42 10.20
CA ILE A 5 0.94 4.47 9.09
C ILE A 5 0.64 5.24 7.80
N ILE A 6 -0.21 6.27 7.85
CA ILE A 6 -0.51 7.14 6.70
C ILE A 6 0.77 7.82 6.18
N LEU A 7 1.63 8.32 7.06
CA LEU A 7 2.93 8.88 6.68
C LEU A 7 3.79 7.86 5.95
N LEU A 8 3.92 6.64 6.49
CA LEU A 8 4.71 5.56 5.87
C LEU A 8 4.15 5.17 4.50
N ILE A 9 2.82 5.09 4.36
CA ILE A 9 2.14 4.82 3.09
C ILE A 9 2.41 5.93 2.07
N THR A 10 2.34 7.18 2.50
CA THR A 10 2.58 8.35 1.63
C THR A 10 4.02 8.36 1.13
N LEU A 11 4.99 8.11 2.01
CA LEU A 11 6.41 7.99 1.65
C LEU A 11 6.65 6.86 0.65
N ARG A 12 5.98 5.71 0.81
CA ARG A 12 6.04 4.60 -0.15
C ARG A 12 5.42 4.95 -1.50
N THR A 13 4.33 5.71 -1.50
CA THR A 13 3.56 6.04 -2.71
C THR A 13 4.32 7.02 -3.62
N HIS A 14 5.17 7.86 -3.03
CA HIS A 14 5.99 8.83 -3.74
C HIS A 14 7.49 8.61 -3.50
N PRO A 15 8.07 7.50 -4.01
CA PRO A 15 9.45 7.12 -3.70
C PRO A 15 10.48 8.14 -4.20
N LEU A 16 10.19 8.85 -5.29
CA LEU A 16 11.05 9.92 -5.79
C LEU A 16 11.05 11.13 -4.83
N LEU A 17 9.89 11.52 -4.31
CA LEU A 17 9.80 12.62 -3.36
C LEU A 17 10.46 12.25 -2.03
N SER A 18 10.28 11.01 -1.55
CA SER A 18 10.97 10.56 -0.33
C SER A 18 12.49 10.56 -0.51
N LEU A 19 12.98 10.13 -1.68
CA LEU A 19 14.40 10.12 -1.99
C LEU A 19 14.98 11.55 -2.08
N LEU A 20 14.27 12.47 -2.75
CA LEU A 20 14.67 13.88 -2.81
C LEU A 20 14.71 14.53 -1.42
N LEU A 21 13.74 14.21 -0.55
CA LEU A 21 13.71 14.70 0.82
C LEU A 21 14.93 14.21 1.63
N ILE A 22 15.27 12.92 1.51
CA ILE A 22 16.45 12.35 2.19
C ILE A 22 17.74 13.04 1.70
N ILE A 23 17.90 13.19 0.39
CA ILE A 23 19.07 13.88 -0.19
C ILE A 23 19.15 15.32 0.33
N ALA A 24 18.04 16.07 0.33
CA ALA A 24 18.01 17.44 0.82
C ALA A 24 18.39 17.54 2.31
N LEU A 25 17.81 16.70 3.17
CA LEU A 25 18.13 16.66 4.60
C LEU A 25 19.62 16.33 4.84
N CYS A 26 20.18 15.44 4.03
CA CYS A 26 21.59 15.09 4.15
C CYS A 26 22.53 16.19 3.65
N ILE A 27 22.19 16.91 2.57
CA ILE A 27 22.95 18.09 2.14
C ILE A 27 22.94 19.14 3.26
N ILE A 28 21.77 19.41 3.84
CA ILE A 28 21.63 20.34 4.98
C ILE A 28 22.48 19.87 6.16
N ALA A 29 22.45 18.58 6.51
CA ALA A 29 23.26 18.01 7.58
C ALA A 29 24.77 18.16 7.32
N LEU A 30 25.24 17.96 6.08
CA LEU A 30 26.65 18.13 5.70
C LEU A 30 27.12 19.59 5.79
N LEU A 31 26.22 20.55 5.56
CA LEU A 31 26.48 21.99 5.67
C LEU A 31 26.56 22.46 7.14
N ILE A 32 25.71 21.90 8.01
CA ILE A 32 25.60 22.33 9.43
C ILE A 32 26.61 21.59 10.32
N LEU A 33 26.84 20.29 10.09
CA LEU A 33 27.62 19.46 11.01
C LEU A 33 29.14 19.54 10.76
N PRO A 34 29.96 19.47 11.82
CA PRO A 34 31.41 19.57 11.71
C PRO A 34 32.02 18.37 10.97
N LEU A 35 33.20 18.59 10.37
CA LEU A 35 33.90 17.65 9.49
C LEU A 35 34.00 16.21 10.04
N LYS A 36 34.20 16.07 11.36
CA LYS A 36 34.30 14.78 12.06
C LYS A 36 33.07 13.87 11.92
N PHE A 37 31.89 14.45 11.69
CA PHE A 37 30.65 13.68 11.50
C PHE A 37 30.31 13.43 10.03
N ARG A 38 31.00 14.07 9.07
CA ARG A 38 30.66 13.96 7.65
C ARG A 38 30.77 12.54 7.11
N LEU A 39 31.80 11.78 7.52
CA LEU A 39 31.94 10.38 7.12
C LEU A 39 30.78 9.52 7.60
N GLN A 40 30.31 9.76 8.83
CA GLN A 40 29.16 9.06 9.40
C GLN A 40 27.88 9.43 8.65
N ILE A 41 27.67 10.71 8.33
CA ILE A 41 26.52 11.19 7.55
C ILE A 41 26.51 10.54 6.15
N ILE A 42 27.65 10.47 5.47
CA ILE A 42 27.77 9.79 4.17
C ILE A 42 27.44 8.30 4.30
N GLY A 43 27.93 7.65 5.37
CA GLY A 43 27.56 6.26 5.67
C GLY A 43 26.05 6.08 5.87
N PHE A 44 25.43 6.95 6.67
CA PHE A 44 23.98 6.97 6.87
C PHE A 44 23.22 7.19 5.56
N MET A 45 23.68 8.11 4.70
CA MET A 45 23.08 8.35 3.38
C MET A 45 23.03 7.07 2.55
N PHE A 46 24.14 6.34 2.49
CA PHE A 46 24.22 5.12 1.70
C PHE A 46 23.27 4.04 2.23
N ILE A 47 23.16 3.91 3.56
CA ILE A 47 22.22 3.00 4.22
C ILE A 47 20.77 3.39 3.90
N PHE A 48 20.39 4.66 4.09
CA PHE A 48 19.03 5.14 3.85
C PHE A 48 18.64 5.07 2.37
N PHE A 49 19.57 5.32 1.46
CA PHE A 49 19.37 5.14 0.02
C PHE A 49 19.06 3.67 -0.30
N THR A 50 19.86 2.74 0.24
CA THR A 50 19.65 1.30 0.07
C THR A 50 18.31 0.85 0.63
N LEU A 51 17.97 1.28 1.85
CA LEU A 51 16.67 1.00 2.47
C LEU A 51 15.50 1.56 1.66
N SER A 52 15.64 2.77 1.10
CA SER A 52 14.61 3.37 0.25
C SER A 52 14.37 2.55 -1.01
N PHE A 53 15.45 2.05 -1.64
CA PHE A 53 15.34 1.18 -2.80
C PHE A 53 14.66 -0.15 -2.45
N VAL A 54 15.06 -0.79 -1.36
CA VAL A 54 14.42 -2.03 -0.86
C VAL A 54 12.94 -1.80 -0.55
N ASN A 55 12.58 -0.63 0.00
CA ASN A 55 11.19 -0.27 0.32
C ASN A 55 10.30 -0.14 -0.93
N VAL A 56 10.84 0.18 -2.11
CA VAL A 56 10.06 0.17 -3.36
C VAL A 56 9.51 -1.22 -3.65
N PHE A 57 10.33 -2.26 -3.42
CA PHE A 57 9.94 -3.66 -3.69
C PHE A 57 9.16 -4.28 -2.54
N ILE A 58 9.61 -4.10 -1.30
CA ILE A 58 9.06 -4.81 -0.12
C ILE A 58 8.00 -3.98 0.61
N GLY A 59 7.94 -2.67 0.38
CA GLY A 59 7.09 -1.76 1.15
C GLY A 59 5.60 -2.08 1.09
N HIS A 60 5.12 -2.70 0.02
CA HIS A 60 3.73 -3.13 -0.09
C HIS A 60 3.38 -4.25 0.91
N PHE A 61 4.30 -5.19 1.19
CA PHE A 61 4.10 -6.22 2.22
C PHE A 61 4.02 -5.60 3.62
N ILE A 62 4.93 -4.66 3.93
CA ILE A 62 4.94 -3.96 5.22
C ILE A 62 3.65 -3.15 5.39
N MET A 63 3.26 -2.38 4.38
CA MET A 63 2.02 -1.62 4.37
C MET A 63 0.80 -2.51 4.57
N ASN A 64 0.70 -3.60 3.79
CA ASN A 64 -0.40 -4.54 3.90
C ASN A 64 -0.46 -5.18 5.30
N SER A 65 0.69 -5.53 5.88
CA SER A 65 0.74 -6.05 7.25
C SER A 65 0.29 -5.02 8.28
N LEU A 66 0.68 -3.75 8.14
CA LEU A 66 0.27 -2.68 9.05
C LEU A 66 -1.25 -2.47 8.97
N ILE A 67 -1.82 -2.37 7.77
CA ILE A 67 -3.27 -2.20 7.59
C ILE A 67 -4.01 -3.46 8.07
N ASN A 68 -3.48 -4.65 7.80
CA ASN A 68 -4.08 -5.89 8.29
C ASN A 68 -4.09 -5.97 9.82
N ASN A 69 -3.11 -5.39 10.53
CA ASN A 69 -3.07 -5.42 11.99
C ASN A 69 -3.86 -4.29 12.65
N TYR A 70 -3.79 -3.08 12.08
CA TYR A 70 -4.30 -1.85 12.72
C TYR A 70 -5.51 -1.22 12.02
N GLY A 71 -5.88 -1.69 10.83
CA GLY A 71 -7.01 -1.15 10.08
C GLY A 71 -8.37 -1.60 10.63
N GLU A 72 -9.38 -0.76 10.40
CA GLU A 72 -10.77 -1.04 10.74
C GLU A 72 -11.38 -2.07 9.79
N LYS A 73 -12.29 -2.89 10.31
CA LYS A 73 -12.98 -3.91 9.49
C LYS A 73 -14.14 -3.27 8.71
N GLY A 74 -14.27 -3.64 7.45
CA GLY A 74 -15.41 -3.28 6.61
C GLY A 74 -15.72 -4.34 5.55
N GLN A 75 -16.77 -4.09 4.77
CA GLN A 75 -17.14 -4.92 3.62
C GLN A 75 -17.03 -4.10 2.33
N GLY A 76 -16.14 -4.53 1.44
CA GLY A 76 -15.95 -3.93 0.12
C GLY A 76 -16.83 -4.57 -0.95
N VAL A 77 -17.18 -3.78 -1.97
CA VAL A 77 -17.71 -4.25 -3.25
C VAL A 77 -17.11 -3.42 -4.38
N ILE A 78 -16.68 -4.10 -5.45
CA ILE A 78 -16.24 -3.42 -6.67
C ILE A 78 -17.49 -2.99 -7.44
N VAL A 79 -17.59 -1.69 -7.70
CA VAL A 79 -18.71 -1.08 -8.44
C VAL A 79 -18.38 -0.85 -9.90
N ASP A 80 -17.10 -0.59 -10.22
CA ASP A 80 -16.64 -0.41 -11.59
C ASP A 80 -15.19 -0.90 -11.76
N THR A 81 -14.82 -1.21 -13.00
CA THR A 81 -13.45 -1.61 -13.38
C THR A 81 -13.06 -0.87 -14.65
N LEU A 82 -12.06 0.00 -14.51
CA LEU A 82 -11.57 0.86 -15.57
C LEU A 82 -10.18 0.45 -16.03
N GLN A 83 -9.97 0.50 -17.33
CA GLN A 83 -8.64 0.33 -17.92
C GLN A 83 -7.82 1.62 -17.75
N THR A 84 -6.59 1.51 -17.24
CA THR A 84 -5.66 2.64 -17.22
C THR A 84 -4.77 2.64 -18.45
N SER A 85 -4.06 3.75 -18.68
CA SER A 85 -3.03 3.85 -19.71
C SER A 85 -1.70 3.17 -19.34
N ASN A 86 -1.55 2.71 -18.09
CA ASN A 86 -0.32 2.11 -17.60
C ASN A 86 -0.27 0.62 -17.95
N TYR A 87 0.93 0.16 -18.32
CA TYR A 87 1.23 -1.25 -18.56
C TYR A 87 2.46 -1.63 -17.75
N TYR A 88 2.37 -2.75 -17.02
CA TYR A 88 3.50 -3.35 -16.32
C TYR A 88 3.66 -4.78 -16.78
N ASN A 89 4.87 -5.18 -17.19
CA ASN A 89 5.16 -6.52 -17.71
C ASN A 89 4.20 -6.97 -18.83
N ASN A 90 3.85 -6.05 -19.74
CA ASN A 90 2.89 -6.26 -20.82
C ASN A 90 1.44 -6.55 -20.37
N GLU A 91 1.15 -6.43 -19.08
CA GLU A 91 -0.21 -6.48 -18.54
C GLU A 91 -0.74 -5.07 -18.30
N GLN A 92 -1.98 -4.84 -18.73
CA GLN A 92 -2.64 -3.55 -18.52
C GLN A 92 -3.00 -3.39 -17.03
N VAL A 93 -2.62 -2.25 -16.46
CA VAL A 93 -3.01 -1.90 -15.10
C VAL A 93 -4.49 -1.51 -15.10
N LEU A 94 -5.26 -2.16 -14.24
CA LEU A 94 -6.69 -1.89 -14.06
C LEU A 94 -6.90 -1.05 -12.81
N ARG A 95 -7.93 -0.21 -12.83
CA ARG A 95 -8.44 0.51 -11.67
C ARG A 95 -9.77 -0.12 -11.26
N TYR A 96 -9.90 -0.44 -9.98
CA TYR A 96 -11.14 -0.94 -9.38
C TYR A 96 -11.72 0.15 -8.50
N ASP A 97 -12.88 0.67 -8.87
CA ASP A 97 -13.62 1.58 -8.01
C ASP A 97 -14.48 0.76 -7.03
N ILE A 98 -14.38 1.10 -5.76
CA ILE A 98 -14.82 0.26 -4.64
C ILE A 98 -15.65 1.12 -3.67
N ILE A 99 -16.71 0.54 -3.15
CA ILE A 99 -17.42 1.08 -1.99
C ILE A 99 -17.10 0.19 -0.79
N ILE A 100 -16.61 0.80 0.30
CA ILE A 100 -16.43 0.16 1.59
C ILE A 100 -17.62 0.50 2.47
N ASN A 101 -18.36 -0.52 2.90
CA ASN A 101 -19.39 -0.40 3.92
C ASN A 101 -18.78 -0.60 5.30
N THR A 102 -18.85 0.42 6.15
CA THR A 102 -18.39 0.36 7.54
C THR A 102 -19.38 -0.40 8.43
N ASN A 103 -18.95 -0.76 9.64
CA ASN A 103 -19.86 -1.35 10.64
C ASN A 103 -20.97 -0.38 11.09
N GLU A 104 -20.81 0.92 10.83
CA GLU A 104 -21.78 1.97 11.15
C GLU A 104 -22.74 2.25 9.97
N ASN A 105 -22.75 1.40 8.94
CA ASN A 105 -23.52 1.56 7.71
C ASN A 105 -23.18 2.83 6.91
N LEU A 106 -21.95 3.33 7.04
CA LEU A 106 -21.45 4.40 6.17
C LEU A 106 -20.83 3.79 4.92
N GLU A 107 -21.12 4.39 3.76
CA GLU A 107 -20.53 4.02 2.48
C GLU A 107 -19.35 4.94 2.16
N ILE A 108 -18.16 4.37 2.03
CA ILE A 108 -16.93 5.10 1.75
C ILE A 108 -16.46 4.75 0.34
N PRO A 109 -16.56 5.67 -0.64
CA PRO A 109 -16.02 5.46 -1.97
C PRO A 109 -14.49 5.52 -1.95
N THR A 110 -13.85 4.57 -2.61
CA THR A 110 -12.39 4.46 -2.75
C THR A 110 -12.03 3.74 -4.05
N TYR A 111 -10.74 3.57 -4.32
CA TYR A 111 -10.28 2.79 -5.45
C TYR A 111 -8.91 2.17 -5.17
N CYS A 112 -8.57 1.11 -5.90
CA CYS A 112 -7.21 0.61 -5.99
C CYS A 112 -6.83 0.29 -7.45
N LEU A 113 -5.52 0.20 -7.69
CA LEU A 113 -4.97 -0.31 -8.94
C LEU A 113 -4.61 -1.78 -8.79
N SER A 114 -4.64 -2.54 -9.88
CA SER A 114 -4.14 -3.93 -9.90
C SER A 114 -2.66 -4.01 -9.49
N SER A 115 -1.90 -2.94 -9.70
CA SER A 115 -0.50 -2.80 -9.29
C SER A 115 -0.28 -2.44 -7.81
N ASP A 116 -1.35 -2.22 -7.03
CA ASP A 116 -1.22 -1.88 -5.61
C ASP A 116 -0.96 -3.13 -4.75
N PHE A 117 -1.24 -4.33 -5.26
CA PHE A 117 -1.02 -5.62 -4.60
C PHE A 117 -1.64 -5.69 -3.19
N ASN A 118 -2.83 -5.15 -3.01
CA ASN A 118 -3.48 -5.01 -1.71
C ASN A 118 -4.35 -6.21 -1.30
N ILE A 119 -4.06 -7.41 -1.80
CA ILE A 119 -4.68 -8.67 -1.36
C ILE A 119 -3.73 -9.36 -0.38
N VAL A 120 -4.20 -9.63 0.84
CA VAL A 120 -3.42 -10.35 1.85
C VAL A 120 -3.76 -11.83 1.79
N ASN A 121 -2.95 -12.60 1.07
CA ASN A 121 -3.08 -14.05 0.95
C ASN A 121 -1.92 -14.79 1.64
N GLU A 122 -2.24 -15.51 2.71
CA GLU A 122 -1.27 -16.30 3.47
C GLU A 122 -0.87 -17.62 2.80
N LYS A 123 -1.65 -18.10 1.80
CA LYS A 123 -1.49 -19.43 1.21
C LYS A 123 -0.81 -19.44 -0.16
N SER A 124 -0.94 -18.38 -0.95
CA SER A 124 -0.38 -18.31 -2.30
C SER A 124 0.00 -16.88 -2.66
N PHE A 125 1.27 -16.70 -3.04
CA PHE A 125 1.78 -15.45 -3.63
C PHE A 125 1.58 -15.39 -5.15
N ASN A 126 1.15 -16.48 -5.80
CA ASN A 126 1.11 -16.60 -7.27
C ASN A 126 -0.28 -16.39 -7.88
N SER A 127 -1.32 -16.19 -7.06
CA SER A 127 -2.70 -16.06 -7.55
C SER A 127 -3.37 -14.82 -6.93
N TYR A 128 -3.15 -13.67 -7.56
CA TYR A 128 -3.75 -12.37 -7.22
C TYR A 128 -4.93 -12.07 -8.17
N TYR A 129 -6.10 -12.64 -7.88
CA TYR A 129 -7.31 -12.32 -8.65
C TYR A 129 -8.19 -11.38 -7.86
N TYR A 130 -8.37 -10.16 -8.33
CA TYR A 130 -9.31 -9.23 -7.70
C TYR A 130 -10.75 -9.76 -7.77
N PRO A 131 -11.61 -9.45 -6.78
CA PRO A 131 -13.02 -9.81 -6.81
C PRO A 131 -13.70 -9.30 -8.09
N LYS A 132 -14.71 -10.02 -8.58
CA LYS A 132 -15.54 -9.52 -9.69
C LYS A 132 -16.47 -8.40 -9.20
N SER A 133 -16.89 -7.50 -10.08
CA SER A 133 -17.87 -6.45 -9.78
C SER A 133 -19.15 -7.04 -9.15
N GLY A 134 -19.67 -6.37 -8.12
CA GLY A 134 -20.83 -6.81 -7.34
C GLY A 134 -20.56 -7.93 -6.33
N VAL A 135 -19.38 -8.56 -6.32
CA VAL A 135 -19.01 -9.55 -5.31
C VAL A 135 -18.54 -8.84 -4.05
N LYS A 136 -19.18 -9.16 -2.91
CA LYS A 136 -18.79 -8.66 -1.59
C LYS A 136 -17.56 -9.39 -1.05
N PHE A 137 -16.62 -8.63 -0.47
CA PHE A 137 -15.40 -9.13 0.15
C PHE A 137 -15.11 -8.37 1.46
N ASN A 138 -14.36 -8.99 2.36
CA ASN A 138 -13.96 -8.34 3.60
C ASN A 138 -12.69 -7.52 3.38
N VAL A 139 -12.63 -6.35 4.01
CA VAL A 139 -11.47 -5.46 3.96
C VAL A 139 -11.05 -5.03 5.35
N LYS A 140 -9.78 -4.64 5.46
CA LYS A 140 -9.34 -3.71 6.50
C LYS A 140 -8.86 -2.40 5.86
N TYR A 141 -9.22 -1.26 6.43
CA TYR A 141 -8.90 0.06 5.88
C TYR A 141 -8.49 1.04 6.99
N LEU A 142 -7.85 2.15 6.61
CA LEU A 142 -7.62 3.29 7.49
C LEU A 142 -8.76 4.30 7.31
N GLN A 143 -9.39 4.72 8.41
CA GLN A 143 -10.58 5.58 8.36
C GLN A 143 -10.26 6.95 7.78
N ASP A 144 -9.11 7.52 8.19
CA ASP A 144 -8.63 8.82 7.72
C ASP A 144 -7.98 8.75 6.32
N TYR A 145 -7.72 7.55 5.80
CA TYR A 145 -7.17 7.35 4.46
C TYR A 145 -7.71 6.07 3.78
N PRO A 146 -8.98 6.05 3.33
CA PRO A 146 -9.65 4.84 2.84
C PRO A 146 -9.08 4.23 1.56
N ARG A 147 -8.18 4.95 0.86
CA ARG A 147 -7.40 4.41 -0.26
C ARG A 147 -6.39 3.38 0.21
N ALA A 148 -5.94 3.47 1.46
CA ALA A 148 -5.15 2.44 2.10
C ALA A 148 -6.06 1.39 2.74
N PHE A 149 -6.27 0.31 1.99
CA PHE A 149 -7.01 -0.85 2.45
C PHE A 149 -6.38 -2.13 1.94
N VAL A 150 -6.65 -3.23 2.63
CA VAL A 150 -6.32 -4.59 2.21
C VAL A 150 -7.57 -5.44 2.08
N ILE A 151 -7.60 -6.28 1.06
CA ILE A 151 -8.60 -7.31 0.85
C ILE A 151 -8.15 -8.56 1.62
N ILE A 152 -9.00 -9.04 2.51
CA ILE A 152 -8.71 -10.21 3.34
C ILE A 152 -9.23 -11.46 2.64
N VAL A 153 -8.32 -12.42 2.37
CA VAL A 153 -8.68 -13.78 1.95
C VAL A 153 -8.57 -14.77 3.11
N ASN A 154 -8.93 -16.04 2.89
CA ASN A 154 -9.03 -17.08 3.94
C ASN A 154 -10.08 -16.82 5.02
N ASN A 155 -11.18 -16.17 4.64
CA ASN A 155 -12.36 -15.98 5.47
C ASN A 155 -13.61 -16.56 4.80
N ASP A 156 -14.76 -16.42 5.46
CA ASP A 156 -16.04 -16.93 4.97
C ASP A 156 -16.71 -16.08 3.88
N SER A 157 -16.04 -15.04 3.36
CA SER A 157 -16.59 -14.21 2.29
C SER A 157 -16.78 -15.00 0.99
N LYS A 158 -17.77 -14.59 0.19
CA LYS A 158 -18.05 -15.21 -1.13
C LYS A 158 -16.81 -15.20 -2.02
N TYR A 159 -16.07 -14.10 -2.02
CA TYR A 159 -14.81 -13.96 -2.75
C TYR A 159 -13.76 -14.98 -2.28
N SER A 160 -13.49 -15.06 -0.98
CA SER A 160 -12.50 -15.99 -0.41
C SER A 160 -12.82 -17.46 -0.72
N LYS A 161 -14.11 -17.85 -0.67
CA LYS A 161 -14.55 -19.20 -1.04
C LYS A 161 -14.30 -19.53 -2.52
N GLY A 162 -14.36 -18.53 -3.40
CA GLY A 162 -14.09 -18.69 -4.84
C GLY A 162 -12.61 -18.80 -5.21
N LEU A 163 -11.68 -18.63 -4.25
CA LEU A 163 -10.24 -18.76 -4.48
C LEU A 163 -9.67 -20.13 -4.11
N ASN A 164 -10.42 -20.96 -3.35
CA ASN A 164 -9.98 -22.30 -2.91
C ASN A 164 -10.32 -23.38 -3.95
N TYR A 165 -9.79 -23.26 -5.17
CA TYR A 165 -9.79 -24.35 -6.16
C TYR A 165 -8.45 -25.07 -6.14
#